data_AF-A0A550C0N9-F1
#
_entry.id   AF-A0A550C0N9-F1
#
_cell.length_a   1.000
_cell.length_b   1.000
_cell.length_c   1.000
_cell.angle_alpha   90.00
_cell.angle_beta   90.00
_cell.angle_gamma   90.00
#
_symmetry.space_group_name_H-M   'P 1'
#
loop_
_entity.id
_entity.type
_entity.pdbx_description
1 polymer ?
#
loop_
_entity_poly.entity_id
_entity_poly.type
_entity_poly.pdbx_seq_one_letter_code
_entity_poly.pdbx_strand_id
1 'polypeptide(L)'
;MSRPPEDTIASLIALTQDFDDDSSPDDLENATVLRIRSLLRQRQFHFADLECDPFIMDSVHWSLRTPVVLNAVRSLEAVANILCIQHPQLTPLIEPHVRQLWPHIVSWIDYLHPKHHLGTERMSHAPVPLLTRLFRGLLTLKPAMFDTFAQTPHIYRLLFDLWLNIDVYCDEFPYALKRIKLLFVTIKPALLGRGAPAKVAARQPVLSPDADPVAREMAFAIAGHSPRRFYRRFVHLVDRLVRATDPHSAICSNADSTVSSAAMNQLSLMAILSNLLLPAAWQGRDVVRTLVRMVRFLLDRPGDALEAAESASTVLLGMWQAADDRRSLVWALQDGLLDMVLELNAMRPTYVTGKMIGWISQQAMYVNVLRALSPGGEPIPFGNEEVDTTMQERVAILQSSFGKMCGYVKCSRKRAEGRAGLRRCSCLTTCYCSAECQRKAWPTHRARCKSIRAAMDESVLAFFSPAELSPLDARFQSICARSYIRKHASELLEQIASSADGQACDYYLSIDLVELPPRHVWRRLTKSDQEEVRLLVTMFVPALGHNAQKDPYQVQVYLGPLRLLLDGYVPVADGWSGPSGEWRADKRLNLRER
;
A
#
# COMPACT_ATOMS: atom_id res chain seq x y z
N MET A 1 -66.57 -11.31 -12.36
CA MET A 1 -65.77 -11.89 -11.28
C MET A 1 -64.36 -11.37 -11.45
N SER A 2 -63.98 -10.35 -10.67
CA SER A 2 -62.63 -9.81 -10.63
C SER A 2 -61.70 -10.94 -10.20
N ARG A 3 -60.69 -11.29 -11.01
CA ARG A 3 -59.63 -12.18 -10.53
C ARG A 3 -59.10 -11.60 -9.21
N PRO A 4 -58.86 -12.42 -8.17
CA PRO A 4 -58.15 -11.93 -6.99
C PRO A 4 -56.86 -11.25 -7.50
N PRO A 5 -56.48 -10.08 -6.94
CA PRO A 5 -55.30 -9.36 -7.40
C PRO A 5 -54.14 -10.35 -7.43
N GLU A 6 -53.66 -10.64 -8.64
CA GLU A 6 -52.53 -11.54 -8.84
C GLU A 6 -51.38 -11.01 -7.99
N ASP A 7 -50.76 -11.89 -7.19
CA ASP A 7 -49.64 -11.54 -6.32
C ASP A 7 -48.53 -10.94 -7.20
N THR A 8 -48.49 -9.61 -7.20
CA THR A 8 -47.66 -8.84 -8.13
C THR A 8 -46.19 -9.00 -7.77
N ILE A 9 -45.89 -9.22 -6.49
CA ILE A 9 -44.53 -9.53 -6.01
C ILE A 9 -44.10 -10.89 -6.50
N ALA A 10 -44.93 -11.92 -6.37
CA ALA A 10 -44.64 -13.25 -6.92
C ALA A 10 -44.43 -13.22 -8.44
N SER A 11 -45.22 -12.40 -9.14
CA SER A 11 -45.09 -12.20 -10.59
C SER A 11 -43.76 -11.54 -10.97
N LEU A 12 -43.31 -10.53 -10.21
CA LEU A 12 -42.00 -9.90 -10.41
C LEU A 12 -40.85 -10.85 -10.13
N ILE A 13 -40.92 -11.67 -9.08
CA ILE A 13 -39.91 -12.68 -8.78
C ILE A 13 -39.86 -13.72 -9.91
N ALA A 14 -41.01 -14.24 -10.34
CA ALA A 14 -41.08 -15.23 -11.41
C ALA A 14 -40.51 -14.69 -12.73
N LEU A 15 -40.80 -13.42 -13.07
CA LEU A 15 -40.23 -12.77 -14.25
C LEU A 15 -38.72 -12.58 -14.18
N THR A 16 -38.11 -12.65 -12.99
CA THR A 16 -36.69 -12.37 -12.77
C THR A 16 -35.88 -13.59 -12.33
N GLN A 17 -36.54 -14.73 -12.09
CA GLN A 17 -35.92 -15.94 -11.53
C GLN A 17 -34.92 -16.60 -12.49
N ASP A 18 -35.11 -16.44 -13.80
CA ASP A 18 -34.27 -17.06 -14.84
C ASP A 18 -33.02 -16.24 -15.18
N PHE A 19 -32.86 -15.04 -14.60
CA PHE A 19 -31.65 -14.25 -14.80
C PHE A 19 -30.57 -14.69 -13.82
N ASP A 20 -29.57 -15.39 -14.35
CA ASP A 20 -28.34 -15.61 -13.59
C ASP A 20 -27.61 -14.26 -13.47
N ASP A 21 -26.83 -14.12 -12.40
CA ASP A 21 -26.00 -12.95 -12.13
C ASP A 21 -24.98 -12.67 -13.25
N ASP A 22 -24.75 -13.65 -14.14
CA ASP A 22 -23.81 -13.60 -15.26
C ASP A 22 -24.48 -13.28 -16.61
N SER A 23 -25.82 -13.19 -16.69
CA SER A 23 -26.53 -12.84 -17.93
C SER A 23 -26.25 -11.39 -18.34
N SER A 24 -25.97 -11.15 -19.63
CA SER A 24 -25.81 -9.79 -20.14
C SER A 24 -27.15 -9.06 -20.10
N PRO A 25 -27.19 -7.75 -19.78
CA PRO A 25 -28.40 -6.94 -19.95
C PRO A 25 -29.00 -7.01 -21.36
N ASP A 26 -28.17 -7.30 -22.37
CA ASP A 26 -28.58 -7.44 -23.77
C ASP A 26 -29.30 -8.78 -24.05
N ASP A 27 -29.09 -9.80 -23.21
CA ASP A 27 -29.76 -11.11 -23.32
C ASP A 27 -31.20 -11.05 -22.81
N LEU A 28 -31.57 -9.94 -22.16
CA LEU A 28 -32.89 -9.74 -21.60
C LEU A 28 -33.91 -9.54 -22.72
N GLU A 29 -34.87 -10.46 -22.83
CA GLU A 29 -35.97 -10.30 -23.76
C GLU A 29 -36.70 -8.98 -23.49
N ASN A 30 -36.79 -8.12 -24.52
CA ASN A 30 -37.56 -6.87 -24.46
C ASN A 30 -38.98 -7.08 -23.90
N ALA A 31 -39.56 -8.26 -24.11
CA ALA A 31 -40.85 -8.65 -23.55
C ALA A 31 -40.87 -8.65 -22.00
N THR A 32 -39.82 -9.16 -21.34
CA THR A 32 -39.72 -9.19 -19.87
C THR A 32 -39.58 -7.79 -19.29
N VAL A 33 -38.73 -6.95 -19.88
CA VAL A 33 -38.61 -5.53 -19.50
C VAL A 33 -39.95 -4.81 -19.62
N LEU A 34 -40.68 -5.03 -20.72
CA LEU A 34 -42.00 -4.41 -20.94
C LEU A 34 -43.03 -4.88 -19.91
N ARG A 35 -42.99 -6.16 -19.50
CA ARG A 35 -43.86 -6.70 -18.44
C ARG A 35 -43.54 -6.10 -17.08
N ILE A 36 -42.27 -6.09 -16.66
CA ILE A 36 -41.84 -5.45 -15.40
C ILE A 36 -42.25 -3.98 -15.39
N ARG A 37 -42.00 -3.26 -16.48
CA ARG A 37 -42.42 -1.86 -16.65
C ARG A 37 -43.94 -1.68 -16.53
N SER A 38 -44.72 -2.60 -17.11
CA SER A 38 -46.19 -2.55 -17.01
C SER A 38 -46.63 -2.68 -15.55
N LEU A 39 -46.06 -3.64 -14.81
CA LEU A 39 -46.35 -3.85 -13.38
C LEU A 39 -45.97 -2.63 -12.53
N LEU A 40 -44.76 -2.10 -12.71
CA LEU A 40 -44.27 -0.92 -11.96
C LEU A 40 -45.10 0.35 -12.23
N ARG A 41 -45.76 0.46 -13.39
CA ARG A 41 -46.61 1.62 -13.75
C ARG A 41 -48.04 1.52 -13.25
N GLN A 42 -48.46 0.37 -12.72
CA GLN A 42 -49.80 0.23 -12.16
C GLN A 42 -49.94 1.17 -10.96
N ARG A 43 -50.99 2.00 -10.95
CA ARG A 43 -51.23 2.97 -9.86
C ARG A 43 -51.33 2.34 -8.47
N GLN A 44 -51.64 1.05 -8.41
CA GLN A 44 -51.79 0.30 -7.17
C GLN A 44 -50.52 -0.46 -6.77
N PHE A 45 -49.42 -0.35 -7.52
CA PHE A 45 -48.19 -1.05 -7.18
C PHE A 45 -47.50 -0.37 -5.99
N HIS A 46 -47.35 -1.11 -4.89
CA HIS A 46 -46.62 -0.70 -3.69
C HIS A 46 -46.06 -1.93 -2.98
N PHE A 47 -44.90 -1.78 -2.34
CA PHE A 47 -44.28 -2.84 -1.53
C PHE A 47 -44.78 -2.74 -0.08
N ALA A 48 -46.08 -2.97 0.13
CA ALA A 48 -46.75 -2.79 1.43
C ALA A 48 -46.04 -3.49 2.60
N ASP A 49 -45.52 -4.70 2.36
CA ASP A 49 -44.86 -5.51 3.39
C ASP A 49 -43.55 -4.88 3.91
N LEU A 50 -42.97 -3.91 3.19
CA LEU A 50 -41.79 -3.18 3.63
C LEU A 50 -42.12 -1.99 4.52
N GLU A 51 -43.34 -1.45 4.48
CA GLU A 51 -43.70 -0.22 5.23
C GLU A 51 -43.71 -0.44 6.75
N CYS A 52 -43.77 -1.69 7.21
CA CYS A 52 -43.62 -2.06 8.61
C CYS A 52 -42.18 -1.83 9.08
N ASP A 53 -41.99 -1.15 10.22
CA ASP A 53 -40.68 -1.08 10.88
C ASP A 53 -40.41 -2.43 11.59
N PRO A 54 -39.35 -3.16 11.22
CA PRO A 54 -39.08 -4.47 11.80
C PRO A 54 -38.69 -4.41 13.29
N PHE A 55 -38.28 -3.25 13.81
CA PHE A 55 -37.83 -3.10 15.20
C PHE A 55 -38.97 -2.85 16.21
N ILE A 56 -40.19 -2.56 15.74
CA ILE A 56 -41.39 -2.45 16.59
C ILE A 56 -42.19 -3.76 16.66
N MET A 57 -41.79 -4.79 15.92
CA MET A 57 -42.46 -6.08 15.91
C MET A 57 -42.23 -6.86 17.22
N ASP A 58 -43.23 -7.64 17.64
CA ASP A 58 -43.13 -8.54 18.79
C ASP A 58 -41.94 -9.52 18.68
N SER A 59 -41.42 -9.96 19.82
CA SER A 59 -40.26 -10.87 19.90
C SER A 59 -40.45 -12.19 19.14
N VAL A 60 -41.69 -12.59 18.84
CA VAL A 60 -42.03 -13.77 18.02
C VAL A 60 -41.47 -13.63 16.59
N HIS A 61 -41.43 -12.42 16.06
CA HIS A 61 -40.93 -12.13 14.70
C HIS A 61 -39.41 -12.25 14.57
N TRP A 62 -38.70 -12.25 15.70
CA TRP A 62 -37.25 -12.31 15.72
C TRP A 62 -36.70 -13.67 15.26
N SER A 63 -37.55 -14.69 15.13
CA SER A 63 -37.21 -15.99 14.52
C SER A 63 -36.92 -15.93 13.01
N LEU A 64 -37.22 -14.79 12.36
CA LEU A 64 -37.14 -14.57 10.91
C LEU A 64 -38.06 -15.47 10.05
N ARG A 65 -38.93 -16.27 10.68
CA ARG A 65 -39.80 -17.26 10.01
C ARG A 65 -41.27 -16.88 9.97
N THR A 66 -41.66 -15.80 10.65
CA THR A 66 -43.06 -15.38 10.67
C THR A 66 -43.51 -14.93 9.28
N PRO A 67 -44.80 -15.09 8.91
CA PRO A 67 -45.32 -14.67 7.61
C PRO A 67 -45.00 -13.21 7.25
N VAL A 68 -45.06 -12.30 8.22
CA VAL A 68 -44.72 -10.88 8.03
C VAL A 68 -43.29 -10.71 7.54
N VAL A 69 -42.32 -11.35 8.21
CA VAL A 69 -40.91 -11.31 7.81
C VAL A 69 -40.69 -11.98 6.46
N LEU A 70 -41.33 -13.12 6.20
CA LEU A 70 -41.20 -13.83 4.93
C LEU A 70 -41.76 -13.01 3.75
N ASN A 71 -42.85 -12.28 3.95
CA ASN A 71 -43.40 -11.38 2.94
C ASN A 71 -42.47 -10.19 2.69
N ALA A 72 -41.95 -9.55 3.75
CA ALA A 72 -40.96 -8.48 3.61
C ALA A 72 -39.70 -8.96 2.86
N VAL A 73 -39.21 -10.17 3.17
CA VAL A 73 -38.08 -10.81 2.46
C VAL A 73 -38.39 -11.01 0.98
N ARG A 74 -39.61 -11.45 0.62
CA ARG A 74 -40.04 -11.57 -0.78
C ARG A 74 -40.11 -10.21 -1.48
N SER A 75 -40.63 -9.17 -0.81
CA SER A 75 -40.65 -7.82 -1.36
C SER A 75 -39.23 -7.28 -1.59
N LEU A 76 -38.31 -7.51 -0.66
CA LEU A 76 -36.89 -7.17 -0.84
C LEU A 76 -36.25 -7.96 -1.99
N GLU A 77 -36.60 -9.23 -2.17
CA GLU A 77 -36.13 -10.04 -3.29
C GLU A 77 -36.61 -9.49 -4.63
N ALA A 78 -37.88 -9.12 -4.74
CA ALA A 78 -38.41 -8.46 -5.93
C ALA A 78 -37.66 -7.14 -6.23
N VAL A 79 -37.41 -6.30 -5.21
CA VAL A 79 -36.60 -5.08 -5.36
C VAL A 79 -35.19 -5.41 -5.83
N ALA A 80 -34.51 -6.34 -5.15
CA ALA A 80 -33.13 -6.71 -5.48
C ALA A 80 -33.00 -7.22 -6.92
N ASN A 81 -33.91 -8.11 -7.35
CA ASN A 81 -33.90 -8.68 -8.69
C ASN A 81 -34.12 -7.61 -9.77
N ILE A 82 -35.08 -6.69 -9.59
CA ILE A 82 -35.33 -5.59 -10.53
C ILE A 82 -34.10 -4.68 -10.64
N LEU A 83 -33.44 -4.37 -9.52
CA LEU A 83 -32.26 -3.51 -9.50
C LEU A 83 -31.01 -4.17 -10.09
N CYS A 84 -30.89 -5.49 -9.99
CA CYS A 84 -29.76 -6.24 -10.56
C CYS A 84 -29.83 -6.38 -12.08
N ILE A 85 -31.00 -6.22 -12.70
CA ILE A 85 -31.15 -6.21 -14.17
C ILE A 85 -30.37 -5.07 -14.85
N GLN A 86 -30.14 -3.95 -14.15
CA GLN A 86 -29.37 -2.79 -14.65
C GLN A 86 -29.86 -2.21 -16.00
N HIS A 87 -31.11 -2.44 -16.38
CA HIS A 87 -31.64 -1.98 -17.66
C HIS A 87 -32.01 -0.48 -17.64
N PRO A 88 -31.53 0.36 -18.57
CA PRO A 88 -31.74 1.81 -18.55
C PRO A 88 -33.20 2.27 -18.51
N GLN A 89 -34.14 1.45 -19.03
CA GLN A 89 -35.57 1.79 -19.00
C GLN A 89 -36.25 1.49 -17.65
N LEU A 90 -35.66 0.63 -16.80
CA LEU A 90 -36.23 0.25 -15.51
C LEU A 90 -35.76 1.18 -14.40
N THR A 91 -34.51 1.63 -14.43
CA THR A 91 -33.92 2.51 -13.41
C THR A 91 -34.79 3.74 -13.08
N PRO A 92 -35.27 4.54 -14.05
CA PRO A 92 -36.09 5.72 -13.75
C PRO A 92 -37.48 5.38 -13.19
N LEU A 93 -37.95 4.15 -13.37
CA LEU A 93 -39.24 3.69 -12.88
C LEU A 93 -39.13 3.17 -11.44
N ILE A 94 -38.05 2.45 -11.12
CA ILE A 94 -37.85 1.85 -9.80
C ILE A 94 -37.26 2.85 -8.79
N GLU A 95 -36.46 3.82 -9.24
CA GLU A 95 -35.80 4.80 -8.36
C GLU A 95 -36.80 5.54 -7.44
N PRO A 96 -37.94 6.10 -7.92
CA PRO A 96 -38.89 6.79 -7.05
C PRO A 96 -39.47 5.89 -5.95
N HIS A 97 -39.75 4.63 -6.26
CA HIS A 97 -40.26 3.66 -5.29
C HIS A 97 -39.20 3.33 -4.22
N VAL A 98 -37.95 3.08 -4.63
CA VAL A 98 -36.85 2.80 -3.70
C VAL A 98 -36.55 4.03 -2.83
N ARG A 99 -36.58 5.23 -3.39
CA ARG A 99 -36.38 6.49 -2.66
C ARG A 99 -37.46 6.72 -1.61
N GLN A 100 -38.73 6.47 -1.95
CA GLN A 100 -39.84 6.57 -1.00
C GLN A 100 -39.71 5.56 0.15
N LEU A 101 -39.33 4.31 -0.17
CA LEU A 101 -39.20 3.23 0.81
C LEU A 101 -37.84 3.18 1.51
N TRP A 102 -36.94 4.11 1.22
CA TRP A 102 -35.54 4.02 1.62
C TRP A 102 -35.33 3.79 3.13
N PRO A 103 -35.97 4.53 4.06
CA PRO A 103 -35.80 4.31 5.49
C PRO A 103 -36.21 2.89 5.92
N HIS A 104 -37.28 2.37 5.31
CA HIS A 104 -37.80 1.05 5.59
C HIS A 104 -36.90 -0.06 5.04
N ILE A 105 -36.43 0.09 3.80
CA ILE A 105 -35.46 -0.85 3.18
C ILE A 105 -34.21 -0.93 4.06
N VAL A 106 -33.66 0.19 4.51
CA VAL A 106 -32.48 0.21 5.38
C VAL A 106 -32.75 -0.48 6.73
N SER A 107 -33.93 -0.24 7.32
CA SER A 107 -34.33 -0.88 8.59
C SER A 107 -34.47 -2.40 8.44
N TRP A 108 -35.07 -2.88 7.36
CA TRP A 108 -35.16 -4.30 7.06
C TRP A 108 -33.80 -4.94 6.76
N ILE A 109 -32.92 -4.24 6.04
CA ILE A 109 -31.54 -4.72 5.83
C ILE A 109 -30.82 -4.86 7.17
N ASP A 110 -30.92 -3.88 8.06
CA ASP A 110 -30.29 -3.94 9.39
C ASP A 110 -30.88 -5.09 10.20
N TYR A 111 -32.21 -5.23 10.25
CA TYR A 111 -32.88 -6.30 10.97
C TYR A 111 -32.49 -7.70 10.48
N LEU A 112 -32.40 -7.89 9.16
CA LEU A 112 -32.01 -9.16 8.54
C LEU A 112 -30.49 -9.40 8.57
N HIS A 113 -29.69 -8.41 8.98
CA HIS A 113 -28.24 -8.46 8.92
C HIS A 113 -27.68 -9.54 9.86
N PRO A 114 -26.78 -10.42 9.39
CA PRO A 114 -26.26 -11.54 10.18
C PRO A 114 -25.56 -11.14 11.49
N LYS A 115 -24.99 -9.93 11.54
CA LYS A 115 -24.32 -9.37 12.73
C LYS A 115 -25.16 -9.41 14.02
N HIS A 116 -26.49 -9.35 13.91
CA HIS A 116 -27.40 -9.38 15.07
C HIS A 116 -27.80 -10.79 15.49
N HIS A 117 -27.49 -11.79 14.66
CA HIS A 117 -27.94 -13.17 14.82
C HIS A 117 -26.78 -14.10 15.18
N LEU A 118 -25.56 -13.58 15.23
CA LEU A 118 -24.35 -14.35 15.53
C LEU A 118 -24.47 -15.11 16.86
N GLY A 119 -24.20 -16.41 16.83
CA GLY A 119 -24.30 -17.27 18.02
C GLY A 119 -25.74 -17.63 18.44
N THR A 120 -26.74 -17.31 17.63
CA THR A 120 -28.14 -17.68 17.86
C THR A 120 -28.65 -18.63 16.76
N GLU A 121 -29.72 -19.37 17.01
CA GLU A 121 -30.36 -20.24 16.01
C GLU A 121 -30.83 -19.48 14.76
N ARG A 122 -31.08 -18.17 14.90
CA ARG A 122 -31.55 -17.27 13.83
C ARG A 122 -30.52 -17.09 12.73
N MET A 123 -29.23 -17.31 13.03
CA MET A 123 -28.15 -17.16 12.06
C MET A 123 -28.40 -18.02 10.81
N SER A 124 -28.92 -19.24 11.01
CA SER A 124 -29.27 -20.18 9.93
C SER A 124 -30.42 -19.68 9.03
N HIS A 125 -31.10 -18.61 9.41
CA HIS A 125 -32.21 -18.00 8.68
C HIS A 125 -31.90 -16.62 8.13
N ALA A 126 -30.72 -16.05 8.43
CA ALA A 126 -30.31 -14.78 7.86
C ALA A 126 -30.17 -14.93 6.33
N PRO A 127 -30.89 -14.15 5.51
CA PRO A 127 -30.92 -14.33 4.06
C PRO A 127 -29.70 -13.68 3.40
N VAL A 128 -28.49 -14.15 3.72
CA VAL A 128 -27.22 -13.57 3.23
C VAL A 128 -27.20 -13.39 1.72
N PRO A 129 -27.58 -14.38 0.87
CA PRO A 129 -27.58 -14.21 -0.58
C PRO A 129 -28.46 -13.04 -1.05
N LEU A 130 -29.65 -12.89 -0.46
CA LEU A 130 -30.55 -11.78 -0.76
C LEU A 130 -29.91 -10.44 -0.37
N LEU A 131 -29.30 -10.34 0.80
CA LEU A 131 -28.63 -9.10 1.22
C LEU A 131 -27.51 -8.72 0.23
N THR A 132 -26.75 -9.69 -0.28
CA THR A 132 -25.71 -9.41 -1.28
C THR A 132 -26.27 -8.89 -2.60
N ARG A 133 -27.37 -9.48 -3.10
CA ARG A 133 -28.09 -8.98 -4.29
C ARG A 133 -28.67 -7.59 -4.04
N LEU A 134 -29.25 -7.37 -2.87
CA LEU A 134 -29.86 -6.10 -2.52
C LEU A 134 -28.82 -4.99 -2.42
N PHE A 135 -27.67 -5.21 -1.77
CA PHE A 135 -26.58 -4.23 -1.76
C PHE A 135 -26.06 -3.94 -3.16
N ARG A 136 -25.88 -4.98 -3.99
CA ARG A 136 -25.49 -4.81 -5.39
C ARG A 136 -26.48 -3.92 -6.12
N GLY A 137 -27.76 -4.26 -6.06
CA GLY A 137 -28.87 -3.55 -6.68
C GLY A 137 -28.99 -2.11 -6.22
N LEU A 138 -28.99 -1.85 -4.91
CA LEU A 138 -29.07 -0.48 -4.38
C LEU A 138 -27.88 0.37 -4.83
N LEU A 139 -26.68 -0.20 -4.89
CA LEU A 139 -25.49 0.54 -5.34
C LEU A 139 -25.47 0.81 -6.85
N THR A 140 -26.28 0.13 -7.66
CA THR A 140 -26.50 0.52 -9.07
C THR A 140 -27.27 1.85 -9.17
N LEU A 141 -28.11 2.16 -8.18
CA LEU A 141 -28.83 3.43 -8.06
C LEU A 141 -27.99 4.56 -7.46
N LYS A 142 -26.80 4.26 -6.91
CA LYS A 142 -25.95 5.26 -6.24
C LYS A 142 -25.72 6.54 -7.07
N PRO A 143 -25.50 6.50 -8.40
CA PRO A 143 -25.35 7.73 -9.19
C PRO A 143 -26.60 8.63 -9.20
N ALA A 144 -27.80 8.05 -9.09
CA ALA A 144 -29.08 8.76 -9.09
C ALA A 144 -29.52 9.15 -7.66
N MET A 145 -29.15 8.35 -6.66
CA MET A 145 -29.55 8.51 -5.25
C MET A 145 -28.38 8.89 -4.33
N PHE A 146 -27.35 9.55 -4.86
CA PHE A 146 -26.13 9.86 -4.12
C PHE A 146 -26.40 10.65 -2.83
N ASP A 147 -27.36 11.58 -2.88
CA ASP A 147 -27.83 12.35 -1.73
C ASP A 147 -28.40 11.47 -0.61
N THR A 148 -29.18 10.44 -1.00
CA THR A 148 -29.82 9.51 -0.06
C THR A 148 -28.78 8.61 0.62
N PHE A 149 -27.79 8.13 -0.14
CA PHE A 149 -26.66 7.37 0.40
C PHE A 149 -25.81 8.21 1.36
N ALA A 150 -25.52 9.48 1.01
CA ALA A 150 -24.77 10.39 1.86
C ALA A 150 -25.47 10.69 3.19
N GLN A 151 -26.81 10.79 3.17
CA GLN A 151 -27.63 10.97 4.38
C GLN A 151 -27.79 9.69 5.21
N THR A 152 -27.45 8.52 4.66
CA THR A 152 -27.63 7.23 5.35
C THR A 152 -26.32 6.41 5.40
N PRO A 153 -25.26 6.89 6.09
CA PRO A 153 -23.98 6.16 6.18
C PRO A 153 -24.11 4.72 6.70
N HIS A 154 -25.16 4.44 7.47
CA HIS A 154 -25.46 3.11 7.99
C HIS A 154 -25.54 2.02 6.91
N ILE A 155 -26.01 2.33 5.70
CA ILE A 155 -26.07 1.33 4.62
C ILE A 155 -24.67 0.84 4.23
N TYR A 156 -23.68 1.74 4.18
CA TYR A 156 -22.28 1.38 3.93
C TYR A 156 -21.70 0.59 5.09
N ARG A 157 -22.04 0.98 6.31
CA ARG A 157 -21.63 0.26 7.52
C ARG A 157 -22.08 -1.20 7.46
N LEU A 158 -23.35 -1.45 7.14
CA LEU A 158 -23.89 -2.80 6.97
C LEU A 158 -23.19 -3.57 5.84
N LEU A 159 -23.00 -2.94 4.68
CA LEU A 159 -22.28 -3.57 3.55
C LEU A 159 -20.86 -4.00 3.92
N PHE A 160 -20.06 -3.11 4.51
CA PHE A 160 -18.67 -3.42 4.84
C PHE A 160 -18.56 -4.42 6.00
N ASP A 161 -19.51 -4.41 6.93
CA ASP A 161 -19.60 -5.43 7.98
C ASP A 161 -19.90 -6.82 7.39
N LEU A 162 -20.91 -6.90 6.49
CA LEU A 162 -21.24 -8.12 5.78
C LEU A 162 -20.04 -8.67 5.02
N TRP A 163 -19.32 -7.80 4.31
CA TRP A 163 -18.16 -8.17 3.51
C TRP A 163 -16.97 -8.64 4.35
N LEU A 164 -16.53 -7.86 5.34
CA LEU A 164 -15.31 -8.17 6.10
C LEU A 164 -15.48 -9.32 7.09
N ASN A 165 -16.72 -9.70 7.41
CA ASN A 165 -17.03 -10.81 8.32
C ASN A 165 -17.83 -11.93 7.63
N ILE A 166 -17.87 -11.96 6.29
CA ILE A 166 -18.65 -12.96 5.55
C ILE A 166 -18.24 -14.39 5.88
N ASP A 167 -16.97 -14.59 6.22
CA ASP A 167 -16.36 -15.86 6.58
C ASP A 167 -16.70 -16.31 8.01
N VAL A 168 -17.22 -15.40 8.83
CA VAL A 168 -17.86 -15.66 10.13
C VAL A 168 -19.36 -15.90 9.95
N TYR A 169 -19.97 -15.26 8.94
CA TYR A 169 -21.40 -15.34 8.70
C TYR A 169 -21.84 -16.56 7.88
N CYS A 170 -20.91 -17.31 7.30
CA CYS A 170 -21.22 -18.49 6.50
C CYS A 170 -20.39 -19.69 7.00
N ASP A 171 -21.07 -20.66 7.65
CA ASP A 171 -20.44 -21.87 8.18
C ASP A 171 -19.74 -22.70 7.08
N GLU A 172 -20.30 -22.70 5.87
CA GLU A 172 -19.76 -23.40 4.70
C GLU A 172 -18.84 -22.53 3.83
N PHE A 173 -18.27 -21.42 4.35
CA PHE A 173 -17.32 -20.63 3.56
C PHE A 173 -16.05 -21.45 3.26
N PRO A 174 -15.70 -21.71 1.99
CA PRO A 174 -15.99 -20.94 0.77
C PRO A 174 -17.13 -21.45 -0.14
N TYR A 175 -17.78 -22.58 0.12
CA TYR A 175 -18.80 -23.18 -0.76
C TYR A 175 -20.03 -22.28 -0.95
N ALA A 176 -20.34 -21.44 0.04
CA ALA A 176 -21.38 -20.42 -0.06
C ALA A 176 -21.12 -19.38 -1.17
N LEU A 177 -19.88 -19.26 -1.69
CA LEU A 177 -19.45 -18.21 -2.62
C LEU A 177 -20.31 -18.07 -3.87
N LYS A 178 -20.83 -19.17 -4.44
CA LYS A 178 -21.74 -19.09 -5.59
C LYS A 178 -22.94 -18.20 -5.33
N ARG A 179 -23.43 -18.16 -4.08
CA ARG A 179 -24.61 -17.39 -3.67
C ARG A 179 -24.29 -15.97 -3.21
N ILE A 180 -23.01 -15.66 -2.96
CA ILE A 180 -22.58 -14.36 -2.40
C ILE A 180 -21.54 -13.66 -3.28
N LYS A 181 -21.25 -14.16 -4.49
CA LYS A 181 -20.25 -13.61 -5.42
C LYS A 181 -20.47 -12.12 -5.68
N LEU A 182 -21.74 -11.70 -5.74
CA LEU A 182 -22.14 -10.32 -5.95
C LEU A 182 -21.64 -9.36 -4.88
N LEU A 183 -21.42 -9.84 -3.64
CA LEU A 183 -20.87 -9.01 -2.57
C LEU A 183 -19.50 -8.45 -2.96
N PHE A 184 -18.63 -9.29 -3.49
CA PHE A 184 -17.24 -8.95 -3.80
C PHE A 184 -17.13 -7.92 -4.92
N VAL A 185 -17.95 -8.04 -5.97
CA VAL A 185 -17.99 -7.06 -7.07
C VAL A 185 -18.70 -5.76 -6.69
N THR A 186 -19.40 -5.73 -5.56
CA THR A 186 -20.15 -4.56 -5.08
C THR A 186 -19.27 -3.56 -4.29
N ILE A 187 -18.21 -4.04 -3.65
CA ILE A 187 -17.37 -3.21 -2.76
C ILE A 187 -16.64 -2.09 -3.51
N LYS A 188 -16.09 -2.38 -4.70
CA LYS A 188 -15.40 -1.36 -5.50
C LYS A 188 -16.34 -0.20 -5.89
N PRO A 189 -17.51 -0.43 -6.54
CA PRO A 189 -18.48 0.63 -6.80
C PRO A 189 -18.95 1.38 -5.55
N ALA A 190 -19.07 0.69 -4.40
CA ALA A 190 -19.48 1.32 -3.15
C ALA A 190 -18.51 2.43 -2.71
N LEU A 191 -17.21 2.23 -2.91
CA LEU A 191 -16.14 3.15 -2.51
C LEU A 191 -15.86 4.27 -3.53
N LEU A 192 -16.35 4.14 -4.76
CA LEU A 192 -16.17 5.14 -5.81
C LEU A 192 -17.24 6.24 -5.70
N GLY A 193 -16.82 7.49 -5.89
CA GLY A 193 -17.65 8.69 -5.89
C GLY A 193 -18.42 8.89 -7.19
N ARG A 194 -19.17 10.00 -7.28
CA ARG A 194 -20.02 10.33 -8.42
C ARG A 194 -19.18 10.53 -9.68
N GLY A 195 -19.43 9.73 -10.72
CA GLY A 195 -18.81 9.90 -12.05
C GLY A 195 -17.42 9.27 -12.20
N ALA A 196 -16.89 8.59 -11.16
CA ALA A 196 -15.65 7.85 -11.30
C ALA A 196 -15.82 6.75 -12.37
N PRO A 197 -14.99 6.72 -13.43
CA PRO A 197 -15.13 5.71 -14.47
C PRO A 197 -14.92 4.33 -13.86
N ALA A 198 -15.81 3.38 -14.15
CA ALA A 198 -15.69 2.00 -13.67
C ALA A 198 -14.32 1.36 -14.02
N LYS A 199 -13.73 1.84 -15.12
CA LYS A 199 -12.38 1.54 -15.59
C LYS A 199 -11.38 2.59 -15.13
N VAL A 200 -11.20 2.74 -13.82
CA VAL A 200 -9.94 3.29 -13.31
C VAL A 200 -8.83 2.33 -13.73
N ALA A 201 -8.09 2.68 -14.78
CA ALA A 201 -6.89 1.96 -15.15
C ALA A 201 -5.84 2.16 -14.06
N ALA A 202 -5.20 1.08 -13.60
CA ALA A 202 -4.18 1.08 -12.55
C ALA A 202 -2.94 1.96 -12.83
N ARG A 203 -2.89 2.65 -13.98
CA ARG A 203 -1.74 3.40 -14.47
C ARG A 203 -1.78 4.89 -14.19
N GLN A 204 -2.95 5.48 -13.90
CA GLN A 204 -3.02 6.88 -13.50
C GLN A 204 -3.31 6.96 -11.99
N PRO A 205 -2.60 7.80 -11.23
CA PRO A 205 -2.98 8.08 -9.86
C PRO A 205 -4.38 8.68 -9.89
N VAL A 206 -5.36 7.91 -9.43
CA VAL A 206 -6.69 8.45 -9.13
C VAL A 206 -6.45 9.59 -8.16
N LEU A 207 -6.81 10.80 -8.57
CA LEU A 207 -6.79 11.91 -7.65
C LEU A 207 -7.76 11.53 -6.51
N SER A 208 -7.43 11.92 -5.27
CA SER A 208 -8.31 11.72 -4.11
C SER A 208 -9.79 12.17 -4.24
N PRO A 209 -10.26 13.03 -5.18
CA PRO A 209 -11.67 13.42 -5.24
C PRO A 209 -12.63 12.32 -5.74
N ASP A 210 -12.13 11.23 -6.32
CA ASP A 210 -13.01 10.18 -6.90
C ASP A 210 -13.46 9.13 -5.88
N ALA A 211 -13.01 9.20 -4.63
CA ALA A 211 -13.46 8.31 -3.56
C ALA A 211 -14.72 8.88 -2.88
N ASP A 212 -15.71 8.03 -2.60
CA ASP A 212 -16.84 8.44 -1.77
C ASP A 212 -16.39 8.60 -0.31
N PRO A 213 -16.41 9.82 0.26
CA PRO A 213 -15.89 10.06 1.60
C PRO A 213 -16.70 9.36 2.68
N VAL A 214 -18.02 9.23 2.50
CA VAL A 214 -18.93 8.59 3.47
C VAL A 214 -18.68 7.09 3.49
N ALA A 215 -18.63 6.46 2.31
CA ALA A 215 -18.31 5.03 2.21
C ALA A 215 -16.92 4.74 2.79
N ARG A 216 -15.92 5.59 2.50
CA ARG A 216 -14.56 5.47 3.03
C ARG A 216 -14.53 5.50 4.56
N GLU A 217 -15.23 6.47 5.15
CA GLU A 217 -15.33 6.60 6.60
C GLU A 217 -15.99 5.37 7.24
N MET A 218 -17.09 4.89 6.64
CA MET A 218 -17.82 3.72 7.14
C MET A 218 -17.03 2.41 7.01
N ALA A 219 -16.22 2.25 5.97
CA ALA A 219 -15.30 1.11 5.84
C ALA A 219 -14.33 1.05 7.04
N PHE A 220 -13.79 2.19 7.46
CA PHE A 220 -12.95 2.25 8.66
C PHE A 220 -13.72 2.14 9.97
N ALA A 221 -14.96 2.65 10.04
CA ALA A 221 -15.79 2.56 11.24
C ALA A 221 -16.02 1.10 11.68
N ILE A 222 -16.21 0.17 10.73
CA ILE A 222 -16.32 -1.28 11.02
C ILE A 222 -15.06 -1.85 11.67
N ALA A 223 -13.90 -1.27 11.37
CA ALA A 223 -12.63 -1.65 11.98
C ALA A 223 -12.27 -0.79 13.22
N GLY A 224 -13.22 -0.02 13.78
CA GLY A 224 -12.98 0.90 14.88
C GLY A 224 -12.03 2.04 14.52
N HIS A 225 -12.18 2.58 13.31
CA HIS A 225 -11.31 3.61 12.72
C HIS A 225 -9.82 3.25 12.72
N SER A 226 -9.50 1.95 12.66
CA SER A 226 -8.13 1.45 12.63
C SER A 226 -7.83 0.81 11.27
N PRO A 227 -7.08 1.49 10.38
CA PRO A 227 -6.67 0.93 9.09
C PRO A 227 -5.94 -0.41 9.23
N ARG A 228 -5.17 -0.59 10.31
CA ARG A 228 -4.50 -1.87 10.61
C ARG A 228 -5.49 -3.01 10.86
N ARG A 229 -6.55 -2.77 11.63
CA ARG A 229 -7.58 -3.80 11.88
C ARG A 229 -8.36 -4.10 10.60
N PHE A 230 -8.63 -3.07 9.79
CA PHE A 230 -9.26 -3.21 8.47
C PHE A 230 -8.43 -4.13 7.56
N TYR A 231 -7.16 -3.81 7.32
CA TYR A 231 -6.30 -4.63 6.46
C TYR A 231 -6.06 -6.04 7.00
N ARG A 232 -6.02 -6.23 8.32
CA ARG A 232 -5.93 -7.57 8.91
C ARG A 232 -7.14 -8.43 8.57
N ARG A 233 -8.35 -7.90 8.70
CA ARG A 233 -9.59 -8.60 8.34
C ARG A 233 -9.64 -8.86 6.84
N PHE A 234 -9.31 -7.86 6.03
CA PHE A 234 -9.38 -8.00 4.58
C PHE A 234 -8.34 -8.99 4.04
N VAL A 235 -7.08 -8.95 4.50
CA VAL A 235 -6.06 -9.94 4.12
C VAL A 235 -6.44 -11.34 4.58
N HIS A 236 -7.05 -11.49 5.75
CA HIS A 236 -7.54 -12.79 6.21
C HIS A 236 -8.60 -13.36 5.27
N LEU A 237 -9.59 -12.55 4.90
CA LEU A 237 -10.64 -12.95 3.95
C LEU A 237 -10.04 -13.37 2.61
N VAL A 238 -9.11 -12.59 2.05
CA VAL A 238 -8.47 -12.93 0.78
C VAL A 238 -7.58 -14.16 0.87
N ASP A 239 -6.84 -14.36 1.97
CA ASP A 239 -6.08 -15.61 2.18
C ASP A 239 -7.00 -16.83 2.23
N ARG A 240 -8.17 -16.74 2.88
CA ARG A 240 -9.17 -17.82 2.85
C ARG A 240 -9.69 -18.08 1.43
N LEU A 241 -9.99 -17.04 0.65
CA LEU A 241 -10.43 -17.19 -0.75
C LEU A 241 -9.35 -17.84 -1.62
N VAL A 242 -8.10 -17.39 -1.51
CA VAL A 242 -6.96 -17.93 -2.28
C VAL A 242 -6.66 -19.39 -1.90
N ARG A 243 -6.80 -19.77 -0.62
CA ARG A 243 -6.61 -21.17 -0.19
C ARG A 243 -7.77 -22.09 -0.56
N ALA A 244 -8.95 -21.52 -0.74
CA ALA A 244 -10.17 -22.22 -1.13
C ALA A 244 -10.21 -22.61 -2.62
N THR A 245 -9.41 -21.98 -3.47
CA THR A 245 -9.42 -22.29 -4.91
C THR A 245 -8.76 -23.64 -5.18
N ASP A 246 -9.38 -24.42 -6.08
CA ASP A 246 -8.83 -25.69 -6.55
C ASP A 246 -7.38 -25.51 -7.03
N PRO A 247 -6.39 -26.29 -6.53
CA PRO A 247 -4.96 -26.11 -6.83
C PRO A 247 -4.59 -26.04 -8.31
N HIS A 248 -5.37 -26.69 -9.18
CA HIS A 248 -5.15 -26.75 -10.62
C HIS A 248 -5.95 -25.69 -11.40
N SER A 249 -6.96 -25.09 -10.78
CA SER A 249 -7.70 -23.98 -11.37
C SER A 249 -6.82 -22.71 -11.45
N ALA A 250 -6.98 -21.98 -12.55
CA ALA A 250 -6.36 -20.67 -12.71
C ALA A 250 -6.98 -19.65 -11.75
N ILE A 251 -6.17 -18.71 -11.27
CA ILE A 251 -6.60 -17.53 -10.50
C ILE A 251 -6.19 -16.29 -11.29
N CYS A 252 -7.05 -15.89 -12.22
CA CYS A 252 -6.85 -14.77 -13.14
C CYS A 252 -8.15 -13.99 -13.33
N SER A 253 -8.10 -12.85 -14.02
CA SER A 253 -9.28 -12.02 -14.24
C SER A 253 -10.41 -12.73 -15.01
N ASN A 254 -10.05 -13.74 -15.80
CA ASN A 254 -10.94 -14.48 -16.69
C ASN A 254 -11.19 -15.91 -16.19
N ALA A 255 -11.01 -16.17 -14.89
CA ALA A 255 -11.17 -17.51 -14.35
C ALA A 255 -12.64 -17.96 -14.38
N ASP A 256 -12.89 -19.18 -14.87
CA ASP A 256 -14.23 -19.77 -14.95
C ASP A 256 -14.82 -20.11 -13.55
N SER A 257 -13.95 -20.36 -12.58
CA SER A 257 -14.36 -20.67 -11.21
C SER A 257 -14.79 -19.41 -10.47
N THR A 258 -16.00 -19.43 -9.89
CA THR A 258 -16.52 -18.35 -9.04
C THR A 258 -15.58 -18.01 -7.89
N VAL A 259 -14.91 -19.01 -7.30
CA VAL A 259 -13.98 -18.80 -6.17
C VAL A 259 -12.72 -18.10 -6.65
N SER A 260 -12.17 -18.52 -7.79
CA SER A 260 -10.98 -17.90 -8.40
C SER A 260 -11.24 -16.47 -8.82
N SER A 261 -12.38 -16.21 -9.46
CA SER A 261 -12.82 -14.86 -9.83
C SER A 261 -13.00 -13.97 -8.60
N ALA A 262 -13.62 -14.47 -7.53
CA ALA A 262 -13.76 -13.74 -6.27
C ALA A 262 -12.39 -13.44 -5.63
N ALA A 263 -11.48 -14.42 -5.56
CA ALA A 263 -10.13 -14.23 -5.02
C ALA A 263 -9.36 -13.14 -5.80
N MET A 264 -9.38 -13.22 -7.14
CA MET A 264 -8.70 -12.26 -8.01
C MET A 264 -9.32 -10.85 -7.91
N ASN A 265 -10.65 -10.76 -7.88
CA ASN A 265 -11.36 -9.50 -7.70
C ASN A 265 -10.98 -8.82 -6.38
N GLN A 266 -10.87 -9.59 -5.30
CA GLN A 266 -10.52 -9.07 -3.98
C GLN A 266 -9.05 -8.70 -3.84
N LEU A 267 -8.13 -9.44 -4.47
CA LEU A 267 -6.72 -9.03 -4.60
C LEU A 267 -6.59 -7.71 -5.34
N SER A 268 -7.28 -7.58 -6.48
CA SER A 268 -7.31 -6.36 -7.29
C SER A 268 -7.89 -5.19 -6.50
N LEU A 269 -8.99 -5.40 -5.78
CA LEU A 269 -9.57 -4.40 -4.90
C LEU A 269 -8.57 -3.99 -3.82
N MET A 270 -7.91 -4.93 -3.16
CA MET A 270 -6.94 -4.62 -2.11
C MET A 270 -5.78 -3.78 -2.62
N ALA A 271 -5.31 -4.02 -3.85
CA ALA A 271 -4.27 -3.21 -4.48
C ALA A 271 -4.74 -1.77 -4.73
N ILE A 272 -6.01 -1.59 -5.14
CA ILE A 272 -6.63 -0.27 -5.28
C ILE A 272 -6.76 0.41 -3.91
N LEU A 273 -7.18 -0.32 -2.86
CA LEU A 273 -7.35 0.25 -1.52
C LEU A 273 -6.01 0.67 -0.92
N SER A 274 -4.99 -0.18 -0.97
CA SER A 274 -3.68 0.09 -0.35
C SER A 274 -2.94 1.25 -1.00
N ASN A 275 -3.15 1.46 -2.30
CA ASN A 275 -2.47 2.51 -3.04
C ASN A 275 -3.26 3.82 -3.12
N LEU A 276 -4.59 3.76 -3.32
CA LEU A 276 -5.38 4.92 -3.74
C LEU A 276 -6.46 5.32 -2.73
N LEU A 277 -7.31 4.37 -2.32
CA LEU A 277 -8.56 4.75 -1.62
C LEU A 277 -8.42 4.81 -0.10
N LEU A 278 -7.61 3.93 0.49
CA LEU A 278 -7.46 3.75 1.94
C LEU A 278 -5.99 3.60 2.36
N PRO A 279 -5.06 4.46 1.90
CA PRO A 279 -3.65 4.34 2.25
C PRO A 279 -3.48 4.35 3.77
N ALA A 280 -2.70 3.40 4.27
CA ALA A 280 -2.38 3.31 5.68
C ALA A 280 -0.89 3.50 5.87
N ALA A 281 -0.54 4.56 6.59
CA ALA A 281 0.83 4.93 6.89
C ALA A 281 1.62 3.82 7.61
N TRP A 282 0.95 2.88 8.30
CA TRP A 282 1.60 1.84 9.10
C TRP A 282 0.86 0.52 8.97
N GLN A 283 1.55 -0.50 8.44
CA GLN A 283 1.00 -1.85 8.29
C GLN A 283 1.33 -2.76 9.49
N GLY A 284 0.45 -3.71 9.77
CA GLY A 284 0.72 -4.79 10.73
C GLY A 284 1.76 -5.77 10.17
N ARG A 285 2.71 -6.23 10.99
CA ARG A 285 3.69 -7.24 10.57
C ARG A 285 3.02 -8.51 10.09
N ASP A 286 2.00 -8.96 10.79
CA ASP A 286 1.20 -10.14 10.45
C ASP A 286 0.51 -10.01 9.08
N VAL A 287 0.03 -8.81 8.73
CA VAL A 287 -0.59 -8.50 7.43
C VAL A 287 0.43 -8.67 6.30
N VAL A 288 1.59 -8.01 6.42
CA VAL A 288 2.68 -8.07 5.43
C VAL A 288 3.14 -9.52 5.23
N ARG A 289 3.40 -10.25 6.32
CA ARG A 289 3.85 -11.64 6.25
C ARG A 289 2.82 -12.57 5.62
N THR A 290 1.54 -12.31 5.85
CA THR A 290 0.47 -13.11 5.23
C THR A 290 0.41 -12.86 3.72
N LEU A 291 0.58 -11.63 3.27
CA LEU A 291 0.70 -11.32 1.84
C LEU A 291 1.94 -11.96 1.20
N VAL A 292 3.10 -11.93 1.87
CA VAL A 292 4.33 -12.59 1.36
C VAL A 292 4.14 -14.11 1.27
N ARG A 293 3.51 -14.74 2.27
CA ARG A 293 3.15 -16.16 2.22
C ARG A 293 2.13 -16.46 1.12
N MET A 294 1.23 -15.53 0.83
CA MET A 294 0.27 -15.66 -0.26
C MET A 294 0.95 -15.60 -1.62
N VAL A 295 1.91 -14.68 -1.84
CA VAL A 295 2.74 -14.63 -3.06
C VAL A 295 3.45 -15.97 -3.26
N ARG A 296 4.14 -16.48 -2.22
CA ARG A 296 4.79 -17.80 -2.28
C ARG A 296 3.82 -18.89 -2.67
N PHE A 297 2.69 -18.97 -1.95
CA PHE A 297 1.67 -19.97 -2.20
C PHE A 297 1.14 -19.91 -3.63
N LEU A 298 0.96 -18.72 -4.21
CA LEU A 298 0.47 -18.57 -5.58
C LEU A 298 1.51 -18.95 -6.63
N LEU A 299 2.81 -18.73 -6.37
CA LEU A 299 3.90 -19.17 -7.26
C LEU A 299 4.11 -20.68 -7.23
N ASP A 300 3.98 -21.30 -6.05
CA ASP A 300 4.15 -22.75 -5.86
C ASP A 300 2.98 -23.58 -6.43
N ARG A 301 1.91 -22.95 -6.94
CA ARG A 301 0.72 -23.64 -7.43
C ARG A 301 0.95 -24.26 -8.81
N PRO A 302 0.38 -25.46 -9.07
CA PRO A 302 0.46 -26.09 -10.38
C PRO A 302 -0.43 -25.43 -11.44
N GLY A 303 -1.53 -24.78 -11.05
CA GLY A 303 -2.38 -23.99 -11.95
C GLY A 303 -1.84 -22.57 -12.19
N ASP A 304 -2.27 -21.90 -13.27
CA ASP A 304 -1.87 -20.51 -13.56
C ASP A 304 -2.43 -19.53 -12.54
N ALA A 305 -1.58 -19.08 -11.63
CA ALA A 305 -1.90 -18.09 -10.60
C ALA A 305 -0.92 -16.89 -10.62
N LEU A 306 -0.20 -16.69 -11.73
CA LEU A 306 0.82 -15.65 -11.84
C LEU A 306 0.22 -14.23 -11.74
N GLU A 307 -0.97 -14.02 -12.32
CA GLU A 307 -1.69 -12.73 -12.24
C GLU A 307 -2.13 -12.40 -10.80
N ALA A 308 -2.55 -13.41 -10.05
CA ALA A 308 -2.88 -13.28 -8.64
C ALA A 308 -1.62 -12.98 -7.78
N ALA A 309 -0.49 -13.65 -8.08
CA ALA A 309 0.78 -13.38 -7.40
C ALA A 309 1.28 -11.95 -7.66
N GLU A 310 1.14 -11.47 -8.90
CA GLU A 310 1.40 -10.07 -9.28
C GLU A 310 0.48 -9.12 -8.53
N SER A 311 -0.82 -9.44 -8.41
CA SER A 311 -1.79 -8.62 -7.69
C SER A 311 -1.46 -8.54 -6.19
N ALA A 312 -1.12 -9.65 -5.54
CA ALA A 312 -0.67 -9.67 -4.15
C ALA A 312 0.64 -8.85 -3.95
N SER A 313 1.55 -8.91 -4.93
CA SER A 313 2.77 -8.09 -4.97
C SER A 313 2.45 -6.60 -5.14
N THR A 314 1.43 -6.28 -5.95
CA THR A 314 0.91 -4.91 -6.13
C THR A 314 0.33 -4.35 -4.82
N VAL A 315 -0.39 -5.18 -4.05
CA VAL A 315 -0.87 -4.78 -2.71
C VAL A 315 0.29 -4.33 -1.83
N LEU A 316 1.36 -5.13 -1.76
CA LEU A 316 2.56 -4.84 -0.96
C LEU A 316 3.24 -3.55 -1.44
N LEU A 317 3.40 -3.38 -2.75
CA LEU A 317 3.97 -2.15 -3.32
C LEU A 317 3.14 -0.92 -2.95
N GLY A 318 1.80 -0.99 -3.07
CA GLY A 318 0.90 0.09 -2.65
C GLY A 318 1.02 0.40 -1.15
N MET A 319 1.10 -0.63 -0.31
CA MET A 319 1.31 -0.48 1.12
C MET A 319 2.63 0.21 1.47
N TRP A 320 3.70 -0.05 0.72
CA TRP A 320 5.00 0.60 0.95
C TRP A 320 5.03 2.04 0.44
N GLN A 321 4.39 2.31 -0.69
CA GLN A 321 4.25 3.66 -1.24
C GLN A 321 3.37 4.57 -0.38
N ALA A 322 2.45 3.99 0.39
CA ALA A 322 1.60 4.70 1.33
C ALA A 322 2.20 4.79 2.76
N ALA A 323 3.29 4.07 3.05
CA ALA A 323 3.83 3.98 4.41
C ALA A 323 4.71 5.17 4.78
N ASP A 324 4.62 5.59 6.05
CA ASP A 324 5.50 6.59 6.66
C ASP A 324 6.85 6.01 7.09
N ASP A 325 7.04 4.70 6.96
CA ASP A 325 8.27 4.01 7.29
C ASP A 325 8.56 2.81 6.37
N ARG A 326 9.71 2.17 6.57
CA ARG A 326 10.21 1.06 5.74
C ARG A 326 10.10 -0.30 6.43
N ARG A 327 9.44 -0.40 7.59
CA ARG A 327 9.41 -1.65 8.36
C ARG A 327 8.63 -2.73 7.64
N SER A 328 7.53 -2.37 6.98
CA SER A 328 6.75 -3.29 6.13
C SER A 328 7.60 -3.88 5.01
N LEU A 329 8.38 -3.07 4.30
CA LEU A 329 9.34 -3.53 3.30
C LEU A 329 10.39 -4.46 3.91
N VAL A 330 11.03 -4.04 5.01
CA VAL A 330 12.07 -4.84 5.68
C VAL A 330 11.55 -6.21 6.10
N TRP A 331 10.34 -6.30 6.67
CA TRP A 331 9.73 -7.59 7.03
C TRP A 331 9.47 -8.46 5.80
N ALA A 332 9.05 -7.86 4.70
CA ALA A 332 8.75 -8.60 3.49
C ALA A 332 10.02 -9.17 2.83
N LEU A 333 11.09 -8.36 2.77
CA LEU A 333 12.40 -8.79 2.27
C LEU A 333 13.00 -9.90 3.13
N GLN A 334 12.92 -9.77 4.46
CA GLN A 334 13.37 -10.82 5.39
C GLN A 334 12.64 -12.15 5.22
N ASP A 335 11.41 -12.11 4.73
CA ASP A 335 10.60 -13.28 4.46
C ASP A 335 10.75 -13.78 3.00
N GLY A 336 11.77 -13.30 2.25
CA GLY A 336 12.18 -13.80 0.94
C GLY A 336 11.43 -13.23 -0.25
N LEU A 337 10.80 -12.05 -0.12
CA LEU A 337 9.97 -11.50 -1.19
C LEU A 337 10.73 -11.14 -2.48
N LEU A 338 11.99 -10.68 -2.39
CA LEU A 338 12.72 -10.27 -3.59
C LEU A 338 12.92 -11.43 -4.55
N ASP A 339 13.35 -12.60 -4.06
CA ASP A 339 13.54 -13.80 -4.88
C ASP A 339 12.26 -14.19 -5.61
N MET A 340 11.13 -14.16 -4.90
CA MET A 340 9.81 -14.46 -5.48
C MET A 340 9.37 -13.46 -6.55
N VAL A 341 9.66 -12.17 -6.37
CA VAL A 341 9.33 -11.15 -7.37
C VAL A 341 10.24 -11.26 -8.60
N LEU A 342 11.51 -11.61 -8.42
CA LEU A 342 12.44 -11.88 -9.52
C LEU A 342 12.02 -13.12 -10.32
N GLU A 343 11.64 -14.19 -9.64
CA GLU A 343 11.08 -15.41 -10.25
C GLU A 343 9.80 -15.10 -11.03
N LEU A 344 8.85 -14.39 -10.41
CA LEU A 344 7.62 -13.94 -11.08
C LEU A 344 7.92 -13.08 -12.31
N ASN A 345 8.87 -12.15 -12.23
CA ASN A 345 9.27 -11.31 -13.35
C ASN A 345 9.95 -12.11 -14.48
N ALA A 346 10.70 -13.16 -14.14
CA ALA A 346 11.30 -14.05 -15.13
C ALA A 346 10.25 -14.89 -15.86
N MET A 347 9.23 -15.37 -15.13
CA MET A 347 8.11 -16.13 -15.72
C MET A 347 7.15 -15.26 -16.53
N ARG A 348 6.85 -14.05 -16.03
CA ARG A 348 5.89 -13.12 -16.63
C ARG A 348 6.35 -11.68 -16.37
N PRO A 349 7.22 -11.12 -17.23
CA PRO A 349 7.70 -9.75 -17.04
C PRO A 349 6.56 -8.76 -17.27
N THR A 350 6.22 -7.99 -16.24
CA THR A 350 5.22 -6.92 -16.34
C THR A 350 5.81 -5.59 -15.90
N TYR A 351 5.11 -4.50 -16.23
CA TYR A 351 5.46 -3.18 -15.72
C TYR A 351 5.47 -3.15 -14.18
N VAL A 352 4.57 -3.90 -13.53
CA VAL A 352 4.43 -3.88 -12.07
C VAL A 352 5.61 -4.58 -11.39
N THR A 353 5.97 -5.78 -11.85
CA THR A 353 7.12 -6.53 -11.30
C THR A 353 8.42 -5.76 -11.53
N GLY A 354 8.63 -5.22 -12.73
CA GLY A 354 9.78 -4.36 -13.03
C GLY A 354 9.83 -3.09 -12.15
N LYS A 355 8.68 -2.42 -11.98
CA LYS A 355 8.56 -1.26 -11.08
C LYS A 355 8.85 -1.62 -9.63
N MET A 356 8.40 -2.78 -9.16
CA MET A 356 8.64 -3.24 -7.79
C MET A 356 10.12 -3.56 -7.55
N ILE A 357 10.78 -4.25 -8.50
CA ILE A 357 12.22 -4.53 -8.46
C ILE A 357 13.02 -3.22 -8.42
N GLY A 358 12.71 -2.29 -9.32
CA GLY A 358 13.35 -0.96 -9.36
C GLY A 358 13.09 -0.14 -8.09
N TRP A 359 11.88 -0.21 -7.54
CA TRP A 359 11.57 0.49 -6.28
C TRP A 359 12.34 -0.12 -5.09
N ILE A 360 12.40 -1.46 -4.97
CA ILE A 360 13.17 -2.14 -3.91
C ILE A 360 14.65 -1.79 -3.99
N SER A 361 15.24 -1.79 -5.19
CA SER A 361 16.66 -1.48 -5.37
C SER A 361 16.97 -0.03 -4.98
N GLN A 362 16.09 0.93 -5.32
CA GLN A 362 16.18 2.32 -4.87
C GLN A 362 16.16 2.43 -3.33
N GLN A 363 15.35 1.61 -2.65
CA GLN A 363 15.29 1.60 -1.18
C GLN A 363 16.54 1.02 -0.50
N ALA A 364 17.48 0.43 -1.24
CA ALA A 364 18.74 -0.07 -0.67
C ALA A 364 19.68 1.05 -0.16
N MET A 365 19.32 2.32 -0.33
CA MET A 365 19.97 3.46 0.33
C MET A 365 19.65 3.58 1.82
N TYR A 366 18.71 2.78 2.33
CA TYR A 366 18.33 2.75 3.73
C TYR A 366 19.00 1.58 4.43
N VAL A 367 19.66 1.84 5.57
CA VAL A 367 20.52 0.88 6.25
C VAL A 367 19.77 -0.40 6.65
N ASN A 368 18.52 -0.27 7.12
CA ASN A 368 17.73 -1.43 7.51
C ASN A 368 17.23 -2.23 6.31
N VAL A 369 16.94 -1.57 5.19
CA VAL A 369 16.54 -2.23 3.93
C VAL A 369 17.73 -2.96 3.33
N LEU A 370 18.89 -2.30 3.23
CA LEU A 370 20.12 -2.90 2.72
C LEU A 370 20.53 -4.14 3.53
N ARG A 371 20.37 -4.12 4.86
CA ARG A 371 20.59 -5.30 5.71
C ARG A 371 19.63 -6.44 5.41
N ALA A 372 18.37 -6.13 5.09
CA ALA A 372 17.39 -7.15 4.72
C ALA A 372 17.69 -7.73 3.33
N LEU A 373 18.25 -6.93 2.43
CA LEU A 373 18.74 -7.34 1.11
C LEU A 373 20.10 -8.04 1.14
N SER A 374 20.81 -8.02 2.26
CA SER A 374 22.14 -8.64 2.40
C SER A 374 22.24 -9.57 3.61
N PRO A 375 21.39 -10.62 3.69
CA PRO A 375 21.49 -11.58 4.77
C PRO A 375 22.90 -12.20 4.79
N GLY A 376 23.53 -12.22 5.96
CA GLY A 376 24.92 -12.70 6.09
C GLY A 376 26.00 -11.72 5.58
N GLY A 377 25.61 -10.61 4.97
CA GLY A 377 26.53 -9.62 4.41
C GLY A 377 26.78 -9.77 2.91
N GLU A 378 26.10 -10.67 2.21
CA GLU A 378 26.15 -10.78 0.76
C GLU A 378 24.82 -10.27 0.17
N PRO A 379 24.82 -9.31 -0.77
CA PRO A 379 23.58 -8.81 -1.37
C PRO A 379 22.90 -9.88 -2.23
N ILE A 380 21.57 -9.93 -2.16
CA ILE A 380 20.74 -10.71 -3.09
C ILE A 380 20.84 -10.05 -4.48
N PRO A 381 21.13 -10.81 -5.56
CA PRO A 381 21.22 -10.27 -6.90
C PRO A 381 19.85 -9.89 -7.47
N PHE A 382 19.77 -8.77 -8.17
CA PHE A 382 18.60 -8.27 -8.89
C PHE A 382 18.55 -8.75 -10.35
N GLY A 383 19.60 -9.43 -10.83
CA GLY A 383 19.68 -9.90 -12.21
C GLY A 383 20.09 -8.81 -13.21
N ASN A 384 20.65 -7.71 -12.71
CA ASN A 384 21.21 -6.63 -13.51
C ASN A 384 22.59 -6.29 -12.96
N GLU A 385 23.63 -6.46 -13.79
CA GLU A 385 25.03 -6.35 -13.38
C GLU A 385 25.39 -4.99 -12.77
N GLU A 386 24.86 -3.88 -13.31
CA GLU A 386 25.14 -2.53 -12.81
C GLU A 386 24.48 -2.29 -11.44
N VAL A 387 23.24 -2.75 -11.28
CA VAL A 387 22.52 -2.70 -10.00
C VAL A 387 23.23 -3.56 -8.97
N ASP A 388 23.61 -4.78 -9.33
CA ASP A 388 24.26 -5.75 -8.43
C ASP A 388 25.62 -5.27 -7.96
N THR A 389 26.43 -4.71 -8.86
CA THR A 389 27.71 -4.07 -8.53
C THR A 389 27.49 -2.93 -7.54
N THR A 390 26.49 -2.08 -7.78
CA THR A 390 26.17 -0.98 -6.87
C THR A 390 25.71 -1.48 -5.49
N MET A 391 24.94 -2.58 -5.42
CA MET A 391 24.55 -3.19 -4.15
C MET A 391 25.75 -3.74 -3.39
N GLN A 392 26.67 -4.43 -4.07
CA GLN A 392 27.91 -4.91 -3.46
C GLN A 392 28.74 -3.76 -2.87
N GLU A 393 28.90 -2.66 -3.60
CA GLU A 393 29.58 -1.47 -3.09
C GLU A 393 28.91 -0.90 -1.84
N ARG A 394 27.57 -0.76 -1.86
CA ARG A 394 26.79 -0.28 -0.71
C ARG A 394 26.94 -1.20 0.50
N VAL A 395 26.91 -2.51 0.30
CA VAL A 395 27.12 -3.50 1.38
C VAL A 395 28.54 -3.42 1.94
N ALA A 396 29.57 -3.29 1.09
CA ALA A 396 30.96 -3.12 1.52
C ALA A 396 31.14 -1.83 2.34
N ILE A 397 30.51 -0.72 1.92
CA ILE A 397 30.48 0.53 2.68
C ILE A 397 29.78 0.34 4.03
N LEU A 398 28.63 -0.34 4.05
CA LEU A 398 27.87 -0.59 5.27
C LEU A 398 28.70 -1.42 6.27
N GLN A 399 29.34 -2.50 5.80
CA GLN A 399 30.14 -3.39 6.64
C GLN A 399 31.38 -2.69 7.20
N SER A 400 32.10 -1.96 6.35
CA SER A 400 33.33 -1.24 6.75
C SER A 400 33.03 -0.07 7.70
N SER A 401 31.91 0.64 7.49
CA SER A 401 31.59 1.87 8.24
C SER A 401 30.72 1.64 9.47
N PHE A 402 29.88 0.59 9.47
CA PHE A 402 28.92 0.31 10.54
C PHE A 402 29.11 -1.08 11.15
N GLY A 403 30.31 -1.65 11.00
CA GLY A 403 30.71 -2.89 11.63
C GLY A 403 30.45 -2.87 13.14
N LYS A 404 29.90 -3.97 13.66
CA LYS A 404 29.60 -4.14 15.09
C LYS A 404 30.86 -4.51 15.88
N MET A 405 31.86 -3.63 15.85
CA MET A 405 33.11 -3.78 16.60
C MET A 405 33.28 -2.63 17.59
N CYS A 406 33.93 -2.90 18.72
CA CYS A 406 34.29 -1.85 19.66
C CYS A 406 35.39 -0.96 19.05
N GLY A 407 35.14 0.35 18.97
CA GLY A 407 36.06 1.34 18.40
C GLY A 407 37.33 1.58 19.21
N TYR A 408 37.43 1.01 20.42
CA TYR A 408 38.69 0.99 21.17
C TYR A 408 39.60 -0.12 20.64
N VAL A 409 40.66 0.25 19.93
CA VAL A 409 41.58 -0.67 19.24
C VAL A 409 42.30 -1.65 20.17
N LYS A 410 42.38 -1.38 21.48
CA LYS A 410 42.96 -2.29 22.48
C LYS A 410 41.91 -3.04 23.31
N CYS A 411 40.64 -3.04 22.90
CA CYS A 411 39.59 -3.78 23.60
C CYS A 411 39.81 -5.30 23.44
N SER A 412 39.82 -6.04 24.55
CA SER A 412 39.85 -7.51 24.53
C SER A 412 38.54 -8.13 24.04
N ARG A 413 37.42 -7.41 24.19
CA ARG A 413 36.07 -7.80 23.73
C ARG A 413 35.72 -7.23 22.35
N LYS A 414 36.68 -7.20 21.42
CA LYS A 414 36.52 -6.58 20.08
C LYS A 414 35.32 -7.14 19.30
N ARG A 415 35.14 -8.45 19.39
CA ARG A 415 33.98 -9.20 18.89
C ARG A 415 33.28 -9.76 20.12
N ALA A 416 32.51 -8.96 20.84
CA ALA A 416 31.67 -9.52 21.89
C ALA A 416 30.79 -10.59 21.22
N GLU A 417 30.97 -11.84 21.60
CA GLU A 417 30.10 -12.95 21.23
C GLU A 417 28.71 -12.57 21.75
N GLY A 418 27.81 -12.23 20.82
CA GLY A 418 26.56 -11.55 21.14
C GLY A 418 26.60 -10.06 20.79
N ARG A 419 25.92 -9.72 19.69
CA ARG A 419 25.68 -8.34 19.21
C ARG A 419 24.93 -7.46 20.24
N ALA A 420 24.47 -8.03 21.35
CA ALA A 420 23.69 -7.38 22.38
C ALA A 420 24.62 -6.64 23.36
N GLY A 421 24.67 -5.31 23.28
CA GLY A 421 25.33 -4.48 24.29
C GLY A 421 26.29 -3.41 23.76
N LEU A 422 26.59 -3.37 22.46
CA LEU A 422 27.37 -2.28 21.88
C LEU A 422 26.56 -0.98 21.89
N ARG A 423 27.08 0.05 22.56
CA ARG A 423 26.53 1.42 22.57
C ARG A 423 27.12 2.21 21.41
N ARG A 424 26.27 2.82 20.61
CA ARG A 424 26.69 3.64 19.47
C ARG A 424 27.05 5.06 19.94
N CYS A 425 28.15 5.60 19.42
CA CYS A 425 28.50 7.00 19.63
C CYS A 425 27.50 7.92 18.90
N SER A 426 27.40 9.18 19.33
CA SER A 426 26.57 10.19 18.65
C SER A 426 26.97 10.48 17.20
N CYS A 427 28.18 10.09 16.77
CA CYS A 427 28.58 10.17 15.36
C CYS A 427 28.01 9.04 14.49
N LEU A 428 27.31 8.07 15.08
CA LEU A 428 26.63 6.94 14.46
C LEU A 428 27.52 5.91 13.73
N THR A 429 28.81 6.21 13.53
CA THR A 429 29.78 5.32 12.87
C THR A 429 30.48 4.37 13.87
N THR A 430 30.85 4.86 15.06
CA THR A 430 31.62 4.06 16.03
C THR A 430 30.74 3.51 17.15
N CYS A 431 31.01 2.27 17.57
CA CYS A 431 30.34 1.63 18.71
C CYS A 431 31.35 1.25 19.81
N TYR A 432 30.89 1.14 21.05
CA TYR A 432 31.71 0.75 22.21
C TYR A 432 30.98 -0.27 23.07
N CYS A 433 31.69 -1.27 23.58
CA CYS A 433 31.10 -2.27 24.49
C CYS A 433 30.89 -1.73 25.91
N SER A 434 31.56 -0.63 26.27
CA SER A 434 31.42 0.01 27.58
C SER A 434 31.76 1.50 27.50
N ALA A 435 31.30 2.26 28.49
CA ALA A 435 31.68 3.67 28.67
C ALA A 435 33.20 3.83 28.92
N GLU A 436 33.85 2.83 29.51
CA GLU A 436 35.31 2.82 29.70
C GLU A 436 36.06 2.76 28.36
N CYS A 437 35.67 1.85 27.45
CA CYS A 437 36.25 1.79 26.12
C CYS A 437 36.02 3.08 25.33
N GLN A 438 34.84 3.69 25.46
CA GLN A 438 34.57 5.00 24.87
C GLN A 438 35.52 6.07 25.40
N ARG A 439 35.70 6.18 26.72
CA ARG A 439 36.63 7.15 27.34
C ARG A 439 38.07 6.94 26.88
N LYS A 440 38.55 5.69 26.84
CA LYS A 440 39.91 5.34 26.37
C LYS A 440 40.13 5.64 24.89
N ALA A 441 39.11 5.48 24.05
CA ALA A 441 39.17 5.81 22.63
C ALA A 441 38.91 7.29 22.33
N TRP A 442 38.39 8.06 23.30
CA TRP A 442 37.96 9.44 23.07
C TRP A 442 39.06 10.38 22.57
N PRO A 443 40.32 10.35 23.07
CA PRO A 443 41.37 11.26 22.61
C PRO A 443 41.62 11.18 21.09
N THR A 444 41.57 9.97 20.51
CA THR A 444 41.75 9.77 19.07
C THR A 444 40.44 9.92 18.28
N HIS A 445 39.29 9.63 18.90
CA HIS A 445 37.98 9.72 18.24
C HIS A 445 37.39 11.14 18.21
N ARG A 446 37.71 12.01 19.18
CA ARG A 446 37.02 13.30 19.40
C ARG A 446 37.03 14.19 18.17
N ALA A 447 38.17 14.33 17.49
CA ALA A 447 38.28 15.18 16.30
C ALA A 447 37.38 14.69 15.16
N ARG A 448 37.42 13.38 14.88
CA ARG A 448 36.58 12.71 13.88
C ARG A 448 35.09 12.80 14.26
N CYS A 449 34.75 12.54 15.52
CA CYS A 449 33.38 12.65 16.03
C CYS A 449 32.80 14.06 15.80
N LYS A 450 33.58 15.10 16.12
CA LYS A 450 33.20 16.49 15.87
C LYS A 450 33.01 16.78 14.38
N SER A 451 33.93 16.33 13.53
CA SER A 451 33.83 16.47 12.06
C SER A 451 32.53 15.86 11.54
N ILE A 452 32.26 14.60 11.90
CA ILE A 452 31.04 13.88 11.50
C ILE A 452 29.78 14.62 11.97
N ARG A 453 29.73 15.02 13.25
CA ARG A 453 28.57 15.73 13.80
C ARG A 453 28.36 17.09 13.14
N ALA A 454 29.43 17.79 12.80
CA ALA A 454 29.35 19.08 12.15
C ALA A 454 28.92 19.00 10.67
N ALA A 455 29.17 17.85 10.02
CA ALA A 455 28.64 17.54 8.69
C ALA A 455 27.17 17.08 8.75
N MET A 456 26.79 16.37 9.81
CA MET A 456 25.42 15.92 10.11
C MET A 456 24.63 16.98 10.89
N ASP A 457 24.91 18.27 10.64
CA ASP A 457 24.43 19.40 11.43
C ASP A 457 22.91 19.38 11.67
N GLU A 458 22.44 20.04 12.72
CA GLU A 458 21.01 20.10 13.05
C GLU A 458 20.17 20.61 11.89
N SER A 459 20.71 21.48 11.01
CA SER A 459 20.00 21.92 9.82
C SER A 459 19.61 20.75 8.92
N VAL A 460 20.52 19.80 8.64
CA VAL A 460 20.21 18.62 7.81
C VAL A 460 19.12 17.77 8.45
N LEU A 461 19.16 17.60 9.77
CA LEU A 461 18.16 16.78 10.47
C LEU A 461 16.85 17.53 10.76
N ALA A 462 16.85 18.86 10.78
CA ALA A 462 15.68 19.69 11.05
C ALA A 462 14.72 19.75 9.85
N PHE A 463 15.22 19.52 8.64
CA PHE A 463 14.38 19.50 7.43
C PHE A 463 13.58 18.20 7.26
N PHE A 464 13.99 17.10 7.91
CA PHE A 464 13.36 15.80 7.71
C PHE A 464 12.63 15.32 8.97
N SER A 465 11.45 14.75 8.76
CA SER A 465 10.84 13.96 9.83
C SER A 465 11.75 12.76 10.15
N PRO A 466 12.00 12.43 11.43
CA PRO A 466 12.75 11.22 11.80
C PRO A 466 12.16 9.92 11.23
N ALA A 467 10.88 9.94 10.82
CA ALA A 467 10.24 8.83 10.12
C ALA A 467 10.74 8.70 8.67
N GLU A 468 10.99 9.82 7.99
CA GLU A 468 11.39 9.89 6.58
C GLU A 468 12.85 9.50 6.38
N LEU A 469 13.74 10.13 7.16
CA LEU A 469 15.18 9.92 7.07
C LEU A 469 15.80 9.86 8.46
N SER A 470 16.16 8.64 8.90
CA SER A 470 16.84 8.51 10.19
C SER A 470 18.25 9.11 10.13
N PRO A 471 18.79 9.63 11.24
CA PRO A 471 20.18 10.11 11.29
C PRO A 471 21.21 9.07 10.83
N LEU A 472 20.91 7.78 11.03
CA LEU A 472 21.74 6.67 10.58
C LEU A 472 21.72 6.55 9.05
N ASP A 473 20.55 6.66 8.44
CA ASP A 473 20.40 6.56 6.99
C ASP A 473 21.05 7.76 6.29
N ALA A 474 20.80 8.98 6.78
CA ALA A 474 21.47 10.19 6.28
C ALA A 474 22.99 10.03 6.34
N ARG A 475 23.51 9.52 7.47
CA ARG A 475 24.95 9.28 7.62
C ARG A 475 25.48 8.22 6.65
N PHE A 476 24.77 7.12 6.45
CA PHE A 476 25.16 6.09 5.50
C PHE A 476 25.19 6.63 4.06
N GLN A 477 24.15 7.37 3.67
CA GLN A 477 24.05 8.02 2.37
C GLN A 477 25.20 9.01 2.14
N SER A 478 25.56 9.82 3.14
CA SER A 478 26.73 10.72 3.03
C SER A 478 28.03 9.95 2.80
N ILE A 479 28.21 8.78 3.42
CA ILE A 479 29.39 7.94 3.18
C ILE A 479 29.36 7.36 1.77
N CYS A 480 28.20 6.93 1.26
CA CYS A 480 28.05 6.48 -0.13
C CYS A 480 28.42 7.59 -1.13
N ALA A 481 27.91 8.81 -0.94
CA ALA A 481 28.27 9.97 -1.77
C ALA A 481 29.78 10.26 -1.74
N ARG A 482 30.42 10.20 -0.57
CA ARG A 482 31.88 10.36 -0.47
C ARG A 482 32.65 9.26 -1.17
N SER A 483 32.19 8.02 -1.07
CA SER A 483 32.80 6.89 -1.78
C SER A 483 32.70 7.09 -3.30
N TYR A 484 31.55 7.58 -3.77
CA TYR A 484 31.33 7.93 -5.18
C TYR A 484 32.31 9.00 -5.66
N ILE A 485 32.43 10.12 -4.95
CA ILE A 485 33.38 11.19 -5.29
C ILE A 485 34.81 10.65 -5.37
N ARG A 486 35.20 9.78 -4.43
CA ARG A 486 36.54 9.16 -4.45
C ARG A 486 36.75 8.32 -5.70
N LYS A 487 35.75 7.51 -6.08
CA LYS A 487 35.82 6.64 -7.26
C LYS A 487 35.90 7.45 -8.56
N HIS A 488 35.24 8.60 -8.62
CA HIS A 488 35.15 9.47 -9.79
C HIS A 488 36.05 10.73 -9.70
N ALA A 489 37.03 10.76 -8.80
CA ALA A 489 37.77 11.98 -8.50
C ALA A 489 38.52 12.54 -9.72
N SER A 490 39.16 11.67 -10.52
CA SER A 490 39.90 12.09 -11.72
C SER A 490 38.98 12.72 -12.78
N GLU A 491 37.87 12.05 -13.08
CA GLU A 491 36.85 12.51 -14.02
C GLU A 491 36.28 13.88 -13.58
N LEU A 492 35.94 14.02 -12.29
CA LEU A 492 35.44 15.27 -11.74
C LEU A 492 36.46 16.41 -11.86
N LEU A 493 37.74 16.13 -11.58
CA LEU A 493 38.82 17.11 -11.70
C LEU A 493 39.06 17.54 -13.16
N GLU A 494 38.97 16.62 -14.11
CA GLU A 494 39.05 16.92 -15.54
C GLU A 494 37.90 17.82 -15.99
N GLN A 495 36.66 17.52 -15.56
CA GLN A 495 35.50 18.37 -15.83
C GLN A 495 35.66 19.77 -15.22
N ILE A 496 36.13 19.86 -13.96
CA ILE A 496 36.45 21.13 -13.30
C ILE A 496 37.45 21.92 -14.13
N ALA A 497 38.57 21.28 -14.50
CA ALA A 497 39.64 21.92 -15.26
C ALA A 497 39.15 22.41 -16.63
N SER A 498 38.36 21.61 -17.34
CA SER A 498 37.78 22.00 -18.65
C SER A 498 36.79 23.16 -18.55
N SER A 499 36.14 23.33 -17.39
CA SER A 499 35.15 24.39 -17.16
C SER A 499 35.77 25.69 -16.63
N ALA A 500 37.05 25.68 -16.28
CA ALA A 500 37.75 26.83 -15.72
C ALA A 500 38.20 27.78 -16.84
N ASP A 501 37.46 28.88 -17.04
CA ASP A 501 37.80 29.99 -17.93
C ASP A 501 38.77 31.02 -17.32
N GLY A 502 39.42 30.65 -16.21
CA GLY A 502 40.29 31.54 -15.43
C GLY A 502 39.57 32.40 -14.39
N GLN A 503 38.22 32.41 -14.31
CA GLN A 503 37.51 33.09 -13.21
C GLN A 503 37.25 32.16 -12.03
N ALA A 504 37.60 32.63 -10.83
CA ALA A 504 37.27 31.95 -9.57
C ALA A 504 35.75 31.89 -9.38
N CYS A 505 35.18 30.68 -9.40
CA CYS A 505 33.76 30.42 -9.19
C CYS A 505 33.58 29.25 -8.25
N ASP A 506 32.52 29.30 -7.44
CA ASP A 506 32.09 28.16 -6.66
C ASP A 506 31.49 27.09 -7.57
N TYR A 507 31.54 25.86 -7.11
CA TYR A 507 31.05 24.73 -7.87
C TYR A 507 30.03 23.91 -7.09
N TYR A 508 29.08 23.35 -7.83
CA TYR A 508 27.99 22.56 -7.30
C TYR A 508 27.98 21.17 -7.95
N LEU A 509 28.15 20.15 -7.13
CA LEU A 509 28.06 18.74 -7.50
C LEU A 509 26.80 18.13 -6.87
N SER A 510 25.92 17.61 -7.72
CA SER A 510 24.71 16.92 -7.30
C SER A 510 24.86 15.43 -7.62
N ILE A 511 24.79 14.56 -6.61
CA ILE A 511 24.91 13.11 -6.80
C ILE A 511 23.53 12.47 -6.61
N ASP A 512 23.00 11.82 -7.63
CA ASP A 512 21.78 11.05 -7.51
C ASP A 512 22.08 9.64 -7.01
N LEU A 513 21.77 9.37 -5.74
CA LEU A 513 21.90 8.04 -5.13
C LEU A 513 20.63 7.19 -5.30
N VAL A 514 19.56 7.76 -5.85
CA VAL A 514 18.33 7.03 -6.24
C VAL A 514 18.58 6.27 -7.53
N GLU A 515 19.31 6.85 -8.48
CA GLU A 515 19.75 6.14 -9.69
C GLU A 515 20.72 5.00 -9.38
N LEU A 516 20.61 3.92 -10.15
CA LEU A 516 21.42 2.72 -10.06
C LEU A 516 21.90 2.36 -11.47
N PRO A 517 23.20 2.57 -11.79
CA PRO A 517 24.25 3.10 -10.92
C PRO A 517 24.07 4.60 -10.60
N PRO A 518 24.69 5.13 -9.52
CA PRO A 518 24.57 6.55 -9.17
C PRO A 518 25.14 7.45 -10.26
N ARG A 519 24.48 8.59 -10.50
CA ARG A 519 24.92 9.60 -11.47
C ARG A 519 25.20 10.93 -10.79
N HIS A 520 25.93 11.80 -11.46
CA HIS A 520 26.16 13.16 -10.97
C HIS A 520 25.89 14.21 -12.02
N VAL A 521 25.46 15.39 -11.56
CA VAL A 521 25.33 16.60 -12.36
C VAL A 521 26.23 17.67 -11.76
N TRP A 522 26.96 18.33 -12.62
CA TRP A 522 27.86 19.41 -12.28
C TRP A 522 27.32 20.76 -12.74
N ARG A 523 27.44 21.80 -11.91
CA ARG A 523 27.12 23.17 -12.28
C ARG A 523 28.13 24.14 -11.68
N ARG A 524 28.47 25.16 -12.46
CA ARG A 524 29.20 26.34 -11.98
C ARG A 524 28.21 27.28 -11.28
N LEU A 525 28.58 27.77 -10.11
CA LEU A 525 27.82 28.80 -9.41
C LEU A 525 28.42 30.17 -9.74
N THR A 526 27.56 31.18 -9.85
CA THR A 526 28.01 32.57 -10.08
C THR A 526 28.86 33.05 -8.90
N LYS A 527 29.74 34.01 -9.21
CA LYS A 527 30.81 34.47 -8.33
C LYS A 527 30.31 34.80 -6.92
N SER A 528 30.87 34.12 -5.93
CA SER A 528 30.82 34.48 -4.53
C SER A 528 31.94 35.50 -4.27
N ASP A 529 31.70 36.54 -3.48
CA ASP A 529 32.73 37.52 -3.06
C ASP A 529 33.83 36.92 -2.15
N GLN A 530 33.93 35.59 -2.09
CA GLN A 530 34.87 34.89 -1.23
C GLN A 530 36.20 34.63 -1.93
N GLU A 531 37.29 34.80 -1.19
CA GLU A 531 38.66 34.56 -1.68
C GLU A 531 38.97 33.06 -1.96
N GLU A 532 38.19 32.14 -1.39
CA GLU A 532 38.45 30.69 -1.49
C GLU A 532 37.31 29.99 -2.27
N VAL A 533 37.65 29.38 -3.41
CA VAL A 533 36.73 28.60 -4.25
C VAL A 533 36.19 27.39 -3.48
N ARG A 534 34.86 27.27 -3.40
CA ARG A 534 34.18 26.19 -2.69
C ARG A 534 33.57 25.17 -3.63
N LEU A 535 33.51 23.94 -3.13
CA LEU A 535 32.71 22.87 -3.70
C LEU A 535 31.54 22.56 -2.76
N LEU A 536 30.33 22.79 -3.24
CA LEU A 536 29.09 22.35 -2.60
C LEU A 536 28.69 20.99 -3.20
N VAL A 537 28.65 19.97 -2.37
CA VAL A 537 28.17 18.64 -2.77
C VAL A 537 26.84 18.38 -2.09
N THR A 538 25.84 18.04 -2.89
CA THR A 538 24.56 17.54 -2.41
C THR A 538 24.28 16.17 -3.01
N MET A 539 23.45 15.39 -2.33
CA MET A 539 22.97 14.11 -2.81
C MET A 539 21.45 14.10 -2.84
N PHE A 540 20.88 13.44 -3.84
CA PHE A 540 19.46 13.12 -3.89
C PHE A 540 19.21 11.75 -3.29
N VAL A 541 18.21 11.67 -2.41
CA VAL A 541 17.84 10.43 -1.72
C VAL A 541 16.34 10.16 -1.85
N PRO A 542 15.91 8.88 -1.89
CA PRO A 542 14.53 8.56 -2.23
C PRO A 542 13.58 9.06 -1.13
N ALA A 543 12.62 9.94 -1.42
CA ALA A 543 11.65 10.36 -0.41
C ALA A 543 10.71 9.22 0.02
N LEU A 544 10.04 9.36 1.18
CA LEU A 544 9.00 8.41 1.61
C LEU A 544 7.63 8.79 1.07
N GLY A 545 6.75 7.78 1.04
CA GLY A 545 5.33 7.99 0.83
C GLY A 545 4.98 8.48 -0.58
N HIS A 546 3.83 9.16 -0.68
CA HIS A 546 3.35 9.79 -1.90
C HIS A 546 4.26 10.92 -2.43
N ASN A 547 5.22 11.40 -1.62
CA ASN A 547 6.20 12.40 -2.02
C ASN A 547 7.44 11.80 -2.71
N ALA A 548 7.65 10.47 -2.62
CA ALA A 548 8.76 9.75 -3.25
C ALA A 548 8.90 10.02 -4.75
N GLN A 549 7.80 10.32 -5.44
CA GLN A 549 7.77 10.55 -6.88
C GLN A 549 7.80 12.03 -7.27
N LYS A 550 7.57 12.97 -6.33
CA LYS A 550 7.43 14.39 -6.67
C LYS A 550 8.77 15.12 -6.60
N ASP A 551 9.54 14.94 -5.53
CA ASP A 551 10.87 15.54 -5.40
C ASP A 551 11.77 14.69 -4.49
N PRO A 552 12.90 14.16 -4.97
CA PRO A 552 13.86 13.50 -4.09
C PRO A 552 14.44 14.52 -3.11
N TYR A 553 14.75 14.08 -1.88
CA TYR A 553 15.33 14.99 -0.90
C TYR A 553 16.76 15.33 -1.29
N GLN A 554 17.08 16.62 -1.29
CA GLN A 554 18.44 17.10 -1.47
C GLN A 554 19.11 17.24 -0.11
N VAL A 555 20.16 16.46 0.13
CA VAL A 555 20.93 16.47 1.38
C VAL A 555 22.33 17.00 1.09
N GLN A 556 22.75 18.04 1.83
CA GLN A 556 24.12 18.54 1.74
C GLN A 556 25.10 17.53 2.34
N VAL A 557 26.04 17.04 1.54
CA VAL A 557 27.05 16.05 1.94
C VAL A 557 28.34 16.73 2.39
N TYR A 558 28.70 17.81 1.69
CA TYR A 558 29.94 18.55 1.90
C TYR A 558 29.79 19.98 1.42
N LEU A 559 30.40 20.91 2.16
CA LEU A 559 30.70 22.26 1.70
C LEU A 559 32.07 22.62 2.24
N GLY A 560 33.02 22.85 1.35
CA GLY A 560 34.37 23.24 1.74
C GLY A 560 35.25 23.58 0.54
N PRO A 561 36.54 23.85 0.78
CA PRO A 561 37.44 24.33 -0.26
C PRO A 561 37.68 23.27 -1.34
N LEU A 562 37.51 23.66 -2.60
CA LEU A 562 37.81 22.80 -3.75
C LEU A 562 39.29 22.40 -3.78
N ARG A 563 40.16 23.26 -3.25
CA ARG A 563 41.60 23.05 -3.17
C ARG A 563 41.99 21.71 -2.52
N LEU A 564 41.20 21.18 -1.58
CA LEU A 564 41.50 19.86 -1.01
C LEU A 564 41.52 18.76 -2.09
N LEU A 565 40.54 18.72 -2.99
CA LEU A 565 40.52 17.76 -4.10
C LEU A 565 41.68 18.01 -5.07
N LEU A 566 41.98 19.28 -5.37
CA LEU A 566 43.08 19.66 -6.27
C LEU A 566 44.46 19.29 -5.69
N ASP A 567 44.63 19.39 -4.37
CA ASP A 567 45.85 19.02 -3.64
C ASP A 567 45.94 17.47 -3.43
N GLY A 568 45.04 16.69 -4.03
CA GLY A 568 45.04 15.22 -3.97
C GLY A 568 44.40 14.63 -2.71
N TYR A 569 43.69 15.42 -1.90
CA TYR A 569 42.91 14.86 -0.80
C TYR A 569 41.67 14.16 -1.32
N VAL A 570 41.40 12.97 -0.78
CA VAL A 570 40.18 12.22 -1.06
C VAL A 570 39.21 12.25 0.11
N PRO A 571 37.90 12.38 -0.13
CA PRO A 571 36.92 12.35 0.94
C PRO A 571 36.88 10.95 1.57
N VAL A 572 36.95 10.89 2.89
CA VAL A 572 36.76 9.68 3.72
C VAL A 572 35.53 9.82 4.59
N ALA A 573 35.12 8.73 5.25
CA ALA A 573 33.88 8.70 6.01
C ALA A 573 33.78 9.86 7.02
N ASP A 574 34.88 10.25 7.65
CA ASP A 574 34.91 11.23 8.73
C ASP A 574 35.64 12.56 8.41
N GLY A 575 36.11 12.74 7.18
CA GLY A 575 36.84 13.94 6.75
C GLY A 575 37.55 13.74 5.41
N TRP A 576 38.81 14.14 5.33
CA TRP A 576 39.66 14.06 4.14
C TRP A 576 40.96 13.34 4.47
N SER A 577 41.43 12.49 3.55
CA SER A 577 42.74 11.84 3.64
C SER A 577 43.63 12.39 2.53
N GLY A 578 44.78 12.93 2.90
CA GLY A 578 45.77 13.42 1.96
C GLY A 578 46.66 12.29 1.42
N PRO A 579 47.51 12.61 0.43
CA PRO A 579 48.39 11.65 -0.24
C PRO A 579 49.45 11.05 0.71
N SER A 580 49.80 11.74 1.80
CA SER A 580 50.73 11.22 2.83
C SER A 580 50.00 10.55 4.01
N GLY A 581 48.69 10.30 3.88
CA GLY A 581 47.86 9.69 4.93
C GLY A 581 47.44 10.65 6.05
N GLU A 582 47.74 11.94 5.92
CA GLU A 582 47.29 12.95 6.85
C GLU A 582 45.78 13.16 6.77
N TRP A 583 45.12 13.34 7.92
CA TRP A 583 43.68 13.51 7.99
C TRP A 583 43.30 14.96 8.26
N ARG A 584 42.27 15.47 7.56
CA ARG A 584 41.67 16.79 7.79
C ARG A 584 40.16 16.69 8.05
N ALA A 585 39.64 17.54 8.92
CA ALA A 585 38.20 17.63 9.20
C ALA A 585 37.45 18.41 8.10
N ASP A 586 36.13 18.19 7.97
CA ASP A 586 35.31 18.80 6.91
C ASP A 586 35.10 20.32 7.08
N LYS A 587 34.97 20.79 8.32
CA LYS A 587 34.95 22.23 8.63
C LYS A 587 36.32 22.62 9.16
N ARG A 588 36.86 23.78 8.73
CA ARG A 588 37.84 24.50 9.56
C ARG A 588 37.09 24.80 10.86
N LEU A 589 37.38 24.05 11.93
CA LEU A 589 36.96 24.45 13.27
C LEU A 589 37.49 25.87 13.43
N ASN A 590 36.59 26.86 13.47
CA ASN A 590 36.96 28.21 13.85
C ASN A 590 37.47 28.11 15.30
N LEU A 591 38.77 27.84 15.44
CA LEU A 591 39.47 27.70 16.72
C LEU A 591 39.57 29.04 17.46
N ARG A 592 38.89 30.10 16.97
CA ARG A 592 38.82 31.43 17.58
C ARG A 592 37.72 31.57 18.64
N GLU A 593 36.86 30.57 18.84
CA GLU A 593 35.99 30.49 20.02
C GLU A 593 36.59 29.49 21.01
N ARG A 594 37.48 29.98 21.88
CA ARG A 594 37.86 29.32 23.13
C ARG A 594 37.91 30.34 24.24
#